data_AF-K2QIG1-F1
#
_entry.id   AF-K2QIG1-F1
#
_cell.length_a   1.000
_cell.length_b   1.000
_cell.length_c   1.000
_cell.angle_alpha   90.00
_cell.angle_beta   90.00
_cell.angle_gamma   90.00
#
_symmetry.space_group_name_H-M   'P 1'
#
loop_
_entity.id
_entity.type
_entity.pdbx_description
1 polymer ?
#
loop_
_entity_poly.entity_id
_entity_poly.type
_entity_poly.pdbx_seq_one_letter_code
_entity_poly.pdbx_strand_id
1 'polypeptide(L)'
;MHLHGHDFFLLGTGPGYFEYGSNSSSLAMLNLHNPPRRDTATWPESGWMVVAFLMDNPGSWLIHCHIAWHSSESLGLQFLESPETYVPRLEGQRLRETCEAWDAFWNRHDSYEQEDAGI
;
A
#
# COMPACT_ATOMS: atom_id res chain seq x y z
N MET A 1 -3.27 -3.20 7.62
CA MET A 1 -2.78 -2.45 6.45
C MET A 1 -1.28 -2.32 6.54
N HIS A 2 -0.58 -2.65 5.46
CA HIS A 2 0.86 -2.55 5.32
C HIS A 2 1.18 -1.64 4.13
N LEU A 3 2.12 -0.70 4.28
CA LEU A 3 2.57 0.21 3.23
C LEU A 3 4.03 -0.11 2.87
N HIS A 4 4.29 -0.29 1.58
CA HIS A 4 5.64 -0.45 1.05
C HIS A 4 6.35 0.91 0.95
N GLY A 5 7.69 0.89 0.94
CA GLY A 5 8.51 2.08 0.68
C GLY A 5 8.62 3.10 1.81
N HIS A 6 7.76 3.00 2.84
CA HIS A 6 7.63 4.01 3.89
C HIS A 6 7.28 3.39 5.25
N ASP A 7 7.77 4.01 6.32
CA ASP A 7 6.99 4.04 7.56
C ASP A 7 5.90 5.11 7.44
N PHE A 8 4.70 4.83 7.93
CA PHE A 8 3.67 5.85 8.11
C PHE A 8 3.49 6.24 9.57
N PHE A 9 3.02 7.46 9.78
CA PHE A 9 2.51 7.97 11.04
C PHE A 9 1.05 7.55 11.20
N LEU A 10 0.74 6.78 12.24
CA LEU A 10 -0.64 6.43 12.60
C LEU A 10 -1.27 7.58 13.39
N LEU A 11 -1.97 8.47 12.69
CA LEU A 11 -2.55 9.66 13.30
C LEU A 11 -3.75 9.31 14.20
N GLY A 12 -4.51 8.28 13.85
CA GLY A 12 -5.60 7.81 14.70
C GLY A 12 -6.36 6.63 14.10
N THR A 13 -7.15 5.99 14.95
CA THR A 13 -8.11 4.93 14.58
C THR A 13 -9.35 5.09 15.43
N GLY A 14 -10.52 4.74 14.90
CA GLY A 14 -11.76 4.77 15.66
C GLY A 14 -12.84 3.87 15.07
N PRO A 15 -13.91 3.61 15.83
CA PRO A 15 -15.07 2.87 15.34
C PRO A 15 -15.95 3.75 14.44
N GLY A 16 -16.83 3.12 13.67
CA GLY A 16 -17.80 3.81 12.83
C GLY A 16 -17.19 4.52 11.63
N TYR A 17 -17.95 5.42 11.04
CA TYR A 17 -17.49 6.25 9.93
C TYR A 17 -16.62 7.40 10.41
N PHE A 18 -15.62 7.77 9.61
CA PHE A 18 -14.86 8.99 9.86
C PHE A 18 -15.74 10.23 9.65
N GLU A 19 -15.89 11.05 10.68
CA GLU A 19 -16.64 12.30 10.61
C GLU A 19 -15.78 13.42 10.01
N TYR A 20 -16.33 14.20 9.08
CA TYR A 20 -15.67 15.37 8.49
C TYR A 20 -16.26 16.68 9.04
N GLY A 21 -15.49 17.78 8.94
CA GLY A 21 -15.93 19.13 9.31
C GLY A 21 -15.40 19.62 10.66
N SER A 22 -15.56 20.92 10.93
CA SER A 22 -14.94 21.61 12.07
C SER A 22 -15.36 21.11 13.45
N ASN A 23 -16.50 20.43 13.55
CA ASN A 23 -17.02 19.85 14.81
C ASN A 23 -16.88 18.32 14.87
N SER A 24 -16.05 17.74 14.00
CA SER A 24 -15.84 16.29 13.94
C SER A 24 -15.16 15.75 15.21
N SER A 25 -15.79 14.77 15.84
CA SER A 25 -15.17 14.02 16.94
C SER A 25 -13.99 13.16 16.44
N SER A 26 -14.04 12.72 15.17
CA SER A 26 -12.97 11.96 14.51
C SER A 26 -11.70 12.78 14.33
N LEU A 27 -11.80 14.06 13.96
CA LEU A 27 -10.64 14.95 13.85
C LEU A 27 -9.99 15.23 15.22
N ALA A 28 -10.80 15.34 16.27
CA ALA A 28 -10.30 15.56 17.63
C ALA A 28 -9.53 14.34 18.19
N MET A 29 -9.70 13.15 17.60
CA MET A 29 -8.98 11.93 17.97
C MET A 29 -7.60 11.81 17.32
N LEU A 30 -7.23 12.70 16.38
CA LEU A 30 -5.96 12.61 15.68
C LEU A 30 -4.79 13.13 16.53
N ASN A 31 -3.74 12.32 16.67
CA ASN A 31 -2.47 12.73 17.26
C ASN A 31 -1.50 13.21 16.17
N LEU A 32 -1.23 14.52 16.14
CA LEU A 32 -0.27 15.15 15.24
C LEU A 32 1.11 15.40 15.89
N HIS A 33 1.29 15.00 17.14
CA HIS A 33 2.50 15.24 17.92
C HIS A 33 3.21 13.91 18.23
N ASN A 34 4.20 13.58 17.39
CA ASN A 34 4.99 12.35 17.49
C ASN A 34 4.13 11.07 17.65
N PRO A 35 3.17 10.81 16.72
CA PRO A 35 2.38 9.59 16.76
C PRO A 35 3.25 8.35 16.46
N PRO A 36 2.74 7.12 16.73
CA PRO A 36 3.41 5.90 16.34
C PRO A 36 3.80 5.92 14.86
N ARG A 37 5.05 5.56 14.56
CA ARG A 37 5.59 5.46 13.20
C ARG A 37 6.00 4.01 12.91
N ARG A 38 5.44 3.42 11.86
CA ARG A 38 5.67 2.01 11.47
C ARG A 38 5.13 1.72 10.06
N ASP A 39 5.47 0.57 9.49
CA ASP A 39 5.00 0.11 8.18
C ASP A 39 3.65 -0.62 8.18
N THR A 40 3.14 -1.03 9.35
CA THR A 40 1.94 -1.88 9.47
C THR A 40 1.09 -1.52 10.68
N ALA A 41 -0.21 -1.38 10.50
CA ALA A 41 -1.18 -1.13 11.56
C ALA A 41 -2.53 -1.80 11.29
N THR A 42 -3.27 -2.06 12.37
CA THR A 42 -4.60 -2.68 12.31
C THR A 42 -5.63 -1.63 11.93
N TRP A 43 -6.39 -1.90 10.86
CA TRP A 43 -7.63 -1.19 10.58
C TRP A 43 -8.74 -1.84 11.45
N PRO A 44 -9.38 -1.10 12.37
CA PRO A 44 -10.45 -1.65 13.20
C PRO A 44 -11.68 -2.08 12.37
N GLU A 45 -12.34 -3.16 12.80
CA GLU A 45 -13.61 -3.61 12.23
C GLU A 45 -14.64 -2.48 12.23
N SER A 46 -15.34 -2.29 11.11
CA SER A 46 -16.36 -1.25 10.92
C SER A 46 -15.92 0.14 11.42
N GLY A 47 -14.64 0.45 11.26
CA GLY A 47 -14.03 1.68 11.74
C GLY A 47 -13.21 2.41 10.69
N TRP A 48 -12.38 3.34 11.14
CA TRP A 48 -11.51 4.14 10.32
C TRP A 48 -10.07 4.12 10.84
N MET A 49 -9.15 4.42 9.94
CA MET A 49 -7.72 4.59 10.21
C MET A 49 -7.23 5.80 9.42
N VAL A 50 -6.51 6.71 10.07
CA VAL A 50 -5.85 7.84 9.41
C VAL A 50 -4.35 7.64 9.51
N VAL A 51 -3.70 7.59 8.34
CA VAL A 51 -2.24 7.51 8.22
C VAL A 51 -1.72 8.70 7.43
N ALA A 52 -0.50 9.12 7.74
CA ALA A 52 0.26 10.08 6.96
C ALA A 52 1.66 9.53 6.70
N PHE A 53 2.19 9.75 5.51
CA PHE A 53 3.57 9.44 5.15
C PHE A 53 4.15 10.61 4.36
N LEU A 54 5.47 10.73 4.39
CA LEU A 54 6.17 11.76 3.61
C LEU A 54 6.36 11.23 2.19
N MET A 55 6.09 12.05 1.18
CA MET A 55 6.40 11.71 -0.21
C MET A 55 7.88 12.02 -0.50
N ASP A 56 8.78 11.23 0.08
CA ASP A 56 10.23 11.41 -0.01
C ASP A 56 10.97 10.26 -0.71
N ASN A 57 10.22 9.31 -1.29
CA ASN A 57 10.76 8.11 -1.90
C ASN A 57 10.03 7.81 -3.23
N PRO A 58 10.39 8.47 -4.35
CA PRO A 58 9.77 8.24 -5.65
C PRO A 58 9.74 6.75 -6.03
N GLY A 59 8.59 6.24 -6.45
CA GLY A 59 8.41 4.81 -6.70
C GLY A 59 6.95 4.37 -6.84
N SER A 60 6.77 3.05 -6.87
CA SER A 60 5.47 2.38 -6.97
C SER A 60 5.26 1.56 -5.71
N TRP A 61 4.41 2.02 -4.80
CA TRP A 61 4.31 1.46 -3.44
C TRP A 61 2.92 0.91 -3.17
N LEU A 62 2.84 -0.41 -2.95
CA LEU A 62 1.61 -1.09 -2.59
C LEU A 62 1.25 -0.76 -1.13
N ILE A 63 -0.02 -0.43 -0.89
CA ILE A 63 -0.64 -0.49 0.43
C ILE A 63 -1.75 -1.54 0.39
N HIS A 64 -1.71 -2.53 1.29
CA HIS A 64 -2.64 -3.66 1.24
C HIS A 64 -2.93 -4.26 2.62
N CYS A 65 -3.98 -5.07 2.69
CA CYS A 65 -4.26 -5.88 3.87
C CYS A 65 -3.33 -7.09 3.92
N HIS A 66 -2.48 -7.19 4.93
CA HIS A 66 -1.48 -8.25 5.03
C HIS A 66 -2.05 -9.66 5.39
N ILE A 67 -3.38 -9.81 5.42
CA ILE A 67 -4.02 -11.13 5.41
C ILE A 67 -3.98 -11.62 3.97
N ALA A 68 -3.28 -12.72 3.69
CA ALA A 68 -3.05 -13.23 2.33
C ALA A 68 -4.34 -13.34 1.52
N TRP A 69 -5.40 -13.91 2.11
CA TRP A 69 -6.70 -14.06 1.46
C TRP A 69 -7.33 -12.72 1.08
N HIS A 70 -7.22 -11.69 1.93
CA HIS A 70 -7.74 -10.36 1.59
C HIS A 70 -6.89 -9.64 0.52
N SER A 71 -5.57 -9.86 0.48
CA SER A 71 -4.72 -9.34 -0.62
C SER A 71 -5.07 -9.98 -1.95
N SER A 72 -5.23 -11.31 -1.95
CA SER A 72 -5.71 -12.12 -3.08
C SER A 72 -7.09 -11.63 -3.57
N GLU A 73 -7.99 -11.26 -2.65
CA GLU A 73 -9.30 -10.63 -2.92
C GLU A 73 -9.22 -9.13 -3.27
N SER A 74 -8.04 -8.61 -3.64
CA SER A 74 -7.80 -7.24 -4.09
C SER A 74 -7.96 -6.14 -3.04
N LEU A 75 -7.83 -6.44 -1.74
CA LEU A 75 -7.80 -5.42 -0.68
C LEU A 75 -6.44 -4.70 -0.64
N GLY A 76 -6.22 -3.84 -1.62
CA GLY A 76 -5.04 -2.99 -1.72
C GLY A 76 -5.18 -1.91 -2.79
N LEU A 77 -4.22 -0.99 -2.81
CA LEU A 77 -4.03 0.01 -3.86
C LEU A 77 -2.54 0.31 -3.99
N GLN A 78 -2.15 0.92 -5.10
CA GLN A 78 -0.77 1.29 -5.36
C GLN A 78 -0.62 2.81 -5.48
N PHE A 79 0.29 3.38 -4.69
CA PHE A 79 0.73 4.76 -4.84
C PHE A 79 1.81 4.83 -5.93
N LEU A 80 1.54 5.60 -6.98
CA LEU A 80 2.57 6.04 -7.90
C LEU A 80 3.11 7.39 -7.42
N GLU A 81 4.20 7.34 -6.66
CA GLU A 81 4.78 8.49 -5.98
C GLU A 81 5.83 9.19 -6.84
N SER A 82 5.61 10.48 -7.10
CA SER A 82 6.54 11.38 -7.81
C SER A 82 7.23 10.77 -9.04
N PRO A 83 6.47 10.19 -10.00
CA PRO A 83 7.03 9.46 -11.15
C PRO A 83 7.98 10.33 -12.00
N GLU A 84 7.78 11.64 -12.02
CA GLU A 84 8.62 12.62 -12.71
C GLU A 84 10.04 12.75 -12.13
N THR A 85 10.23 12.38 -10.87
CA THR A 85 11.54 12.43 -10.19
C THR A 85 12.16 11.05 -9.97
N TYR A 86 11.46 9.98 -10.40
CA TYR A 86 11.92 8.62 -10.21
C TYR A 86 13.21 8.35 -11.00
N VAL A 87 14.25 7.92 -10.28
CA VAL A 87 15.49 7.42 -10.86
C VAL A 87 15.51 5.91 -10.66
N PRO A 88 15.55 5.10 -11.74
CA PRO A 88 15.59 3.65 -11.63
C PRO A 88 16.76 3.18 -10.75
N ARG A 89 16.43 2.50 -9.64
CA ARG A 89 17.43 1.88 -8.75
C ARG A 89 17.85 0.49 -9.21
N LEU A 90 16.97 -0.19 -9.93
CA LEU A 90 17.27 -1.48 -10.56
C LEU A 90 17.97 -1.24 -11.89
N GLU A 91 18.98 -2.05 -12.18
CA GLU A 91 19.57 -2.13 -13.51
C GLU A 91 18.47 -2.48 -14.51
N GLY A 92 18.14 -1.55 -15.41
CA GLY A 92 17.05 -1.72 -16.35
C GLY A 92 17.20 -2.96 -17.24
N GLN A 93 18.43 -3.41 -17.48
CA GLN A 93 18.70 -4.66 -18.18
C GLN A 93 18.17 -5.88 -17.41
N ARG A 94 18.53 -6.02 -16.13
CA ARG A 94 18.09 -7.15 -15.31
C ARG A 94 16.56 -7.21 -15.18
N LEU A 95 15.91 -6.06 -15.03
CA LEU A 95 14.44 -6.00 -14.99
C LEU A 95 13.84 -6.51 -16.31
N ARG A 96 14.35 -6.05 -17.45
CA ARG A 96 13.89 -6.51 -18.78
C ARG A 96 14.11 -8.01 -18.98
N GLU A 97 15.30 -8.51 -18.66
CA GLU A 97 15.62 -9.94 -18.79
C GLU A 97 14.70 -10.81 -17.92
N THR A 98 14.34 -10.33 -16.72
CA THR A 98 13.40 -11.01 -15.83
C THR A 98 11.99 -11.05 -16.44
N CYS A 99 11.51 -9.93 -17.01
CA CYS A 99 10.22 -9.87 -17.69
C CYS A 99 10.19 -10.79 -18.93
N GLU A 100 11.22 -10.74 -19.79
CA GLU A 100 11.31 -11.59 -20.98
C GLU A 100 11.31 -13.08 -20.63
N ALA A 101 12.02 -13.46 -19.56
CA ALA A 101 12.03 -14.83 -19.07
C ALA A 101 10.65 -15.27 -18.53
N TRP A 102 9.97 -14.38 -17.79
CA TRP A 102 8.62 -14.64 -17.28
C TRP A 102 7.60 -14.78 -18.42
N ASP A 103 7.61 -13.88 -19.39
CA ASP A 103 6.70 -13.93 -20.55
C ASP A 103 6.92 -15.21 -21.36
N ALA A 104 8.18 -15.62 -21.56
CA ALA A 104 8.50 -16.87 -22.24
C ALA A 104 8.05 -18.12 -21.44
N PHE A 105 8.05 -18.05 -20.11
CA PHE A 105 7.54 -19.12 -19.25
C PHE A 105 6.00 -19.19 -19.29
N TRP A 106 5.35 -18.05 -19.02
CA TRP A 106 3.90 -17.91 -18.91
C TRP A 106 3.19 -18.28 -20.21
N ASN A 107 3.65 -17.75 -21.35
CA ASN A 107 3.00 -18.00 -22.64
C ASN A 107 3.16 -19.43 -23.17
N ARG A 108 4.00 -20.27 -22.54
CA ARG A 108 4.18 -21.69 -22.89
C ARG A 108 3.40 -22.64 -21.99
N HIS A 109 2.88 -22.17 -20.86
CA HIS A 109 2.16 -22.99 -19.88
C HIS A 109 0.69 -22.59 -19.86
N ASP A 110 -0.19 -23.52 -20.21
CA ASP A 110 -1.66 -23.38 -20.20
C ASP A 110 -2.32 -24.19 -19.06
N SER A 111 -1.52 -24.71 -18.13
CA SER A 111 -1.99 -25.65 -17.10
C SER A 111 -2.59 -24.98 -15.86
N TYR A 112 -2.32 -23.69 -15.65
CA TYR A 112 -2.82 -22.93 -14.51
C TYR A 112 -3.11 -21.49 -14.93
N GLU A 113 -4.20 -20.91 -14.40
CA GLU A 113 -4.56 -19.52 -14.60
C GLU A 113 -4.15 -18.69 -13.36
N GLN A 114 -3.98 -17.38 -13.52
CA GLN A 114 -3.86 -16.46 -12.39
C GLN A 114 -5.28 -16.22 -11.84
N GLU A 115 -5.60 -16.84 -10.72
CA GLU A 115 -6.97 -16.89 -10.17
C GLU A 115 -7.31 -15.73 -9.22
N ASP A 116 -6.34 -14.86 -8.92
CA ASP A 116 -6.49 -13.78 -7.94
C ASP A 116 -5.76 -12.47 -8.34
N ALA A 117 -5.66 -11.53 -7.39
CA ALA A 117 -5.05 -10.22 -7.60
C ALA A 117 -3.57 -10.26 -8.05
N GLY A 118 -2.85 -11.38 -7.83
CA GLY A 118 -1.42 -11.50 -8.17
C GLY A 118 -0.47 -10.80 -7.21
N ILE A 119 -0.91 -10.51 -5.98
CA ILE A 119 -0.13 -9.86 -4.90
C ILE A 119 -0.25 -10.60 -3.57
#